data_AF-A0A291JLH8-F1
#
_entry.id   AF-A0A291JLH8-F1
#
_cell.length_a   1.000
_cell.length_b   1.000
_cell.length_c   1.000
_cell.angle_alpha   90.00
_cell.angle_beta   90.00
_cell.angle_gamma   90.00
#
_symmetry.space_group_name_H-M   'P 1'
#
loop_
_entity.id
_entity.type
_entity.pdbx_description
1 polymer ?
#
loop_
_entity_poly.entity_id
_entity_poly.type
_entity_poly.pdbx_seq_one_letter_code
_entity_poly.pdbx_strand_id
1 'polypeptide(L)' 'MNIILSIILALIFAFLATMPFLFINTRLHENINHSKDEVRHEKIRAVKRFIYFFILIIILLAIYHFITN' A
#
# COMPACT_ATOMS: atom_id res chain seq x y z
N MET A 1 18.82 18.55 0.58
CA MET A 1 18.82 17.14 1.04
C MET A 1 17.41 16.68 1.45
N ASN A 2 16.68 17.44 2.29
CA ASN A 2 15.31 17.07 2.73
C ASN A 2 14.28 16.95 1.59
N ILE A 3 14.26 17.84 0.59
CA ILE A 3 13.28 17.79 -0.52
C ILE A 3 13.43 16.51 -1.35
N ILE A 4 14.66 16.11 -1.69
CA ILE A 4 14.92 14.88 -2.46
C ILE A 4 14.48 13.66 -1.65
N LEU A 5 14.75 13.65 -0.35
CA LEU A 5 14.36 12.58 0.56
C LEU A 5 12.82 12.48 0.68
N SER A 6 12.13 13.61 0.76
CA SER A 6 10.65 13.67 0.73
C SER A 6 10.07 13.20 -0.59
N ILE A 7 10.69 13.52 -1.73
CA ILE A 7 10.26 13.06 -3.06
C ILE A 7 10.42 11.55 -3.19
N ILE A 8 11.55 10.99 -2.73
CA ILE A 8 11.79 9.55 -2.71
C ILE A 8 10.77 8.85 -1.81
N LEU A 9 10.49 9.41 -0.62
CA LEU A 9 9.45 8.91 0.28
C LEU A 9 8.09 8.92 -0.42
N ALA A 10 7.71 10.03 -1.05
CA ALA A 10 6.43 10.16 -1.75
C ALA A 10 6.28 9.15 -2.91
N LEU A 11 7.37 8.87 -3.65
CA LEU A 11 7.40 7.86 -4.71
C LEU A 11 7.20 6.44 -4.16
N ILE A 12 7.92 6.10 -3.08
CA ILE A 12 7.77 4.82 -2.38
C ILE A 12 6.33 4.67 -1.88
N PHE A 13 5.76 5.74 -1.33
CA PHE A 13 4.37 5.79 -0.89
C PHE A 13 3.37 5.54 -2.02
N ALA A 14 3.51 6.25 -3.13
CA ALA A 14 2.63 6.11 -4.27
C ALA A 14 2.66 4.67 -4.81
N PHE A 15 3.85 4.05 -4.83
CA PHE A 15 4.04 2.67 -5.26
C PHE A 15 3.41 1.65 -4.30
N LEU A 16 3.64 1.80 -2.99
CA LEU A 16 3.07 0.93 -1.95
C LEU A 16 1.55 1.05 -1.86
N ALA A 17 1.01 2.27 -2.04
CA ALA A 17 -0.41 2.51 -2.04
C ALA A 17 -1.10 1.90 -3.27
N THR A 18 -0.45 1.90 -4.44
CA THR A 18 -1.02 1.36 -5.69
C THR A 18 -0.83 -0.15 -5.84
N MET A 19 0.19 -0.75 -5.23
CA MET A 19 0.42 -2.20 -5.27
C MET A 19 -0.80 -3.06 -4.88
N PRO A 20 -1.52 -2.80 -3.78
CA PRO A 20 -2.70 -3.59 -3.44
C PRO A 20 -3.78 -3.50 -4.53
N PHE A 21 -3.95 -2.35 -5.18
CA PHE A 21 -4.92 -2.18 -6.26
C PHE A 21 -4.47 -2.86 -7.56
N LEU A 22 -3.17 -2.82 -7.87
CA LEU A 22 -2.58 -3.58 -8.98
C LEU A 22 -2.77 -5.08 -8.77
N PHE A 23 -2.49 -5.60 -7.57
CA PHE A 23 -2.70 -7.00 -7.24
C PHE A 23 -4.17 -7.41 -7.30
N ILE A 24 -5.10 -6.59 -6.80
CA ILE A 24 -6.53 -6.87 -6.93
C ILE A 24 -6.92 -6.92 -8.41
N ASN A 25 -6.53 -5.93 -9.22
CA ASN A 25 -6.96 -5.87 -10.63
C ASN A 25 -6.34 -6.98 -11.49
N THR A 26 -5.06 -7.31 -11.30
CA THR A 26 -4.44 -8.42 -12.03
C THR A 26 -5.07 -9.75 -11.66
N ARG A 27 -5.38 -9.97 -10.37
CA ARG A 27 -6.06 -11.20 -9.92
C ARG A 27 -7.52 -11.22 -10.38
N LEU A 28 -8.24 -10.10 -10.35
CA LEU A 28 -9.62 -10.03 -10.87
C LEU A 28 -9.69 -10.34 -12.37
N HIS A 29 -8.67 -9.92 -13.14
CA HIS A 29 -8.58 -10.15 -14.57
C HIS A 29 -8.19 -11.60 -14.91
N GLU A 30 -7.32 -12.21 -14.09
CA GLU A 30 -6.96 -13.62 -14.19
C GLU A 30 -8.09 -14.56 -13.69
N ASN A 31 -9.02 -14.03 -12.90
CA ASN A 31 -9.99 -14.80 -12.14
C ASN A 31 -11.43 -14.69 -12.66
N ILE A 32 -11.63 -15.04 -13.92
CA ILE A 32 -12.96 -15.08 -14.56
C ILE A 32 -13.78 -16.32 -14.08
N ASN A 33 -13.15 -17.28 -13.36
CA ASN A 33 -13.75 -18.58 -13.03
C ASN A 33 -13.91 -18.90 -11.52
N HIS A 34 -13.50 -18.06 -10.57
CA HIS A 34 -13.71 -18.35 -9.14
C HIS A 34 -15.02 -17.80 -8.57
N SER A 35 -15.43 -18.38 -7.44
CA SER A 35 -16.65 -18.06 -6.71
C SER A 35 -16.64 -16.62 -6.17
N LYS A 36 -17.80 -15.97 -6.10
CA LYS A 36 -17.96 -14.58 -5.61
C LYS A 36 -17.40 -14.37 -4.19
N ASP A 37 -17.31 -15.43 -3.38
CA ASP A 37 -16.80 -15.38 -2.01
C ASP A 37 -15.28 -15.25 -1.94
N GLU A 38 -14.55 -15.90 -2.86
CA GLU A 38 -13.09 -15.79 -2.95
C GLU A 38 -12.65 -14.36 -3.29
N VAL A 39 -13.36 -13.71 -4.23
CA VAL A 39 -13.13 -12.31 -4.61
C VAL A 39 -13.34 -11.36 -3.41
N ARG A 40 -14.35 -11.63 -2.58
CA ARG A 40 -14.65 -10.80 -1.40
C ARG A 40 -13.56 -10.94 -0.33
N HIS A 41 -13.07 -12.16 -0.09
CA HIS A 41 -11.96 -12.39 0.84
C HIS A 41 -10.64 -11.79 0.35
N GLU A 42 -10.37 -11.81 -0.94
CA GLU A 42 -9.18 -11.16 -1.51
C GLU A 42 -9.23 -9.64 -1.38
N LYS A 43 -10.38 -9.01 -1.65
CA LYS A 43 -10.56 -7.57 -1.42
C LYS A 43 -10.29 -7.18 0.03
N ILE A 44 -10.84 -7.94 0.99
CA ILE A 44 -10.62 -7.70 2.43
C ILE A 44 -9.13 -7.85 2.77
N ARG A 45 -8.45 -8.87 2.22
CA ARG A 45 -7.02 -9.10 2.44
C ARG A 45 -6.16 -7.96 1.89
N ALA A 46 -6.50 -7.43 0.72
CA ALA A 46 -5.79 -6.32 0.11
C ALA A 46 -6.00 -5.01 0.89
N VAL A 47 -7.23 -4.72 1.34
CA VAL A 47 -7.51 -3.58 2.24
C VAL A 47 -6.75 -3.71 3.56
N LYS A 48 -6.71 -4.91 4.14
CA LYS A 48 -5.93 -5.16 5.37
C LYS A 48 -4.43 -4.89 5.16
N ARG A 49 -3.86 -5.30 4.02
CA ARG A 49 -2.47 -4.99 3.65
C ARG A 49 -2.25 -3.49 3.48
N PHE A 50 -3.18 -2.79 2.83
CA PHE A 50 -3.12 -1.33 2.69
C PHE A 50 -3.07 -0.63 4.05
N ILE A 51 -3.93 -1.04 5.00
CA ILE A 51 -3.95 -0.49 6.36
C ILE A 51 -2.61 -0.73 7.09
N TYR A 52 -2.02 -1.91 6.96
CA TYR A 52 -0.69 -2.17 7.55
C TYR A 52 0.39 -1.26 6.99
N PHE A 53 0.44 -1.08 5.67
CA PHE A 53 1.40 -0.16 5.06
C PHE A 53 1.16 1.29 5.47
N PHE A 54 -0.09 1.71 5.57
CA PHE A 54 -0.46 3.05 6.04
C PHE A 54 0.00 3.33 7.48
N ILE A 55 -0.16 2.35 8.39
CA ILE A 55 0.33 2.48 9.77
C ILE A 55 1.86 2.55 9.81
N LEU A 56 2.54 1.68 9.07
CA LEU A 56 4.01 1.66 8.99
C LEU A 56 4.57 3.02 8.53
N ILE A 57 3.88 3.62 7.56
CA ILE A 57 4.14 4.94 7.01
C ILE A 57 4.09 6.04 8.08
N ILE A 58 3.05 6.04 8.93
CA ILE A 58 2.89 7.03 9.99
C ILE A 58 4.05 6.91 10.99
N ILE A 59 4.44 5.67 11.31
CA ILE A 59 5.56 5.40 12.22
C ILE A 59 6.88 5.92 11.62
N LEU A 60 7.15 5.63 10.34
CA LEU A 60 8.37 6.12 9.67
C LEU A 60 8.43 7.64 9.60
N LEU A 61 7.29 8.30 9.32
CA LEU A 61 7.22 9.76 9.30
C LEU A 61 7.46 10.36 10.68
N ALA A 62 6.88 9.77 11.73
CA ALA A 62 7.10 10.20 13.12
C ALA A 62 8.57 10.04 13.54
N ILE A 63 9.20 8.93 13.17
CA ILE A 63 10.63 8.69 13.42
C ILE A 63 11.47 9.72 12.66
N TYR A 64 11.19 9.96 11.39
CA TYR A 64 11.92 10.95 10.59
C TYR A 64 11.80 12.36 11.18
N HIS A 65 10.59 12.76 11.58
CA HIS A 65 10.38 14.03 12.26
C HIS A 65 11.17 14.10 13.57
N PHE A 66 11.17 13.04 14.39
CA PHE A 66 11.89 13.03 15.66
C PHE A 66 13.42 13.10 15.48
N ILE A 67 13.97 12.49 14.44
CA ILE A 67 15.41 12.52 14.18
C ILE A 67 15.86 13.86 13.58
N THR A 68 14.97 14.52 12.82
CA THR A 68 15.32 15.73 12.05
C THR A 68 15.05 17.03 12.83
N ASN A 69 14.33 16.95 13.94
CA ASN A 69 13.86 18.08 14.74
C ASN A 69 14.35 17.97 16.18
#